data_AF-A0A2P5ICZ3-F1
#
_entry.id   AF-A0A2P5ICZ3-F1
#
_cell.length_a   1.000
_cell.length_b   1.000
_cell.length_c   1.000
_cell.angle_alpha   90.00
_cell.angle_beta   90.00
_cell.angle_gamma   90.00
#
_symmetry.space_group_name_H-M   'P 1'
#
loop_
_entity.id
_entity.type
_entity.pdbx_description
1 polymer ?
#
loop_
_entity_poly.entity_id
_entity_poly.type
_entity_poly.pdbx_seq_one_letter_code
_entity_poly.pdbx_strand_id
1 'polypeptide(L)'
;MLHPSYVARKARFHKEAVAVGILCGLLILLLLPRTRRVFPRTSTETPNKPLHPIQLLHQEAILDFEALLSQQSQNPDEAVVEYQERYGRPPPPGFKEWVKYALRQHSPIIDDFDQIFEDVELFHRDSPERLKHLMEEATKGGNAAATLCSYTKADGFQDCAYFVDALDWIFGDARKLLPDLKIPLNTLDEPSVLLMNGASDDMVSDWPNLAREKIVDKVAEACQVRGQTTVDRLLTNRVETFGLPFVQSVEEEKDLCLHPEFEEYHAFVNTPASFRQLRTAVPLLSRASPYPFADIHMPSPHYAFPHNLYDKRLDKPWHKKKNAVFWHGSTTGGHWHKDSPWRKGHRQRLVILANMHAKGQNYTYLQLTNDTGQAGDPWQTYTSPQLDRRLYNVHISAALQCDEQECEQQERFFRVAEHSDQPPTKPYEYRFAFDVDGNSYSGRFHKHLAGHTTPLKMSIFREWHDERLVPWLHYIPVSQSMEELPELMRFLATTDEGQEVAFRIAEEGRKWYHRALTPVHQGLYLYRLFLELAWLLDPERPVE
;
A
#
# COMPACT_ATOMS: atom_id res chain seq x y z
N MET A 1 -45.77 22.95 -45.10
CA MET A 1 -44.68 23.39 -45.99
C MET A 1 -44.07 24.64 -45.39
N LEU A 2 -42.88 24.53 -44.77
CA LEU A 2 -42.11 25.67 -44.25
C LEU A 2 -41.04 26.04 -45.28
N HIS A 3 -40.93 27.34 -45.54
CA HIS A 3 -40.19 27.95 -46.65
C HIS A 3 -38.68 27.58 -46.65
N PRO A 4 -38.07 27.19 -47.80
CA PRO A 4 -36.65 26.81 -47.90
C PRO A 4 -35.64 27.90 -47.50
N SER A 5 -36.08 29.14 -47.33
CA SER A 5 -35.26 30.29 -46.97
C SER A 5 -34.93 30.40 -45.47
N TYR A 6 -35.62 29.64 -44.60
CA TYR A 6 -35.42 29.72 -43.14
C TYR A 6 -34.29 28.80 -42.64
N VAL A 7 -34.10 27.63 -43.28
CA VAL A 7 -33.07 26.64 -42.90
C VAL A 7 -31.67 27.12 -43.31
N ALA A 8 -31.55 27.81 -44.45
CA ALA A 8 -30.26 28.34 -44.93
C ALA A 8 -29.71 29.50 -44.07
N ARG A 9 -30.58 30.35 -43.50
CA ARG A 9 -30.16 31.44 -42.59
C ARG A 9 -29.67 30.92 -41.24
N LYS A 10 -30.31 29.87 -40.70
CA LYS A 10 -29.93 29.29 -39.40
C LYS A 10 -28.57 28.55 -39.47
N ALA A 11 -28.28 27.89 -40.59
CA ALA A 11 -27.00 27.24 -40.82
C ALA A 11 -25.84 28.25 -41.02
N ARG A 12 -26.10 29.41 -41.65
CA ARG A 12 -25.10 30.48 -41.81
C ARG A 12 -24.79 31.18 -40.48
N PHE A 13 -25.82 31.47 -39.67
CA PHE A 13 -25.66 32.03 -38.33
C PHE A 13 -24.91 31.09 -37.38
N HIS A 14 -25.15 29.77 -37.45
CA HIS A 14 -24.39 28.80 -36.64
C HIS A 14 -22.93 28.69 -37.07
N LYS A 15 -22.63 28.71 -38.37
CA LYS A 15 -21.23 28.68 -38.84
C LYS A 15 -20.48 29.97 -38.48
N GLU A 16 -21.11 31.14 -38.57
CA GLU A 16 -20.50 32.41 -38.18
C GLU A 16 -20.36 32.52 -36.64
N ALA A 17 -21.33 32.06 -35.85
CA ALA A 17 -21.22 32.04 -34.39
C ALA A 17 -20.15 31.06 -33.88
N VAL A 18 -20.00 29.89 -34.52
CA VAL A 18 -18.94 28.92 -34.20
C VAL A 18 -17.57 29.45 -34.63
N ALA A 19 -17.46 30.10 -35.79
CA ALA A 19 -16.21 30.72 -36.24
C ALA A 19 -15.78 31.90 -35.33
N VAL A 20 -16.72 32.73 -34.88
CA VAL A 20 -16.44 33.82 -33.92
C VAL A 20 -16.12 33.25 -32.54
N GLY A 21 -16.77 32.18 -32.10
CA GLY A 21 -16.45 31.49 -30.84
C GLY A 21 -15.05 30.88 -30.84
N ILE A 22 -14.62 30.28 -31.96
CA ILE A 22 -13.27 29.73 -32.13
C ILE A 22 -12.22 30.85 -32.20
N LEU A 23 -12.50 31.95 -32.92
CA LEU A 23 -11.59 33.09 -32.97
C LEU A 23 -11.45 33.80 -31.61
N CYS A 24 -12.54 33.99 -30.88
CA CYS A 24 -12.50 34.57 -29.53
C CYS A 24 -11.79 33.62 -28.54
N GLY A 25 -11.98 32.31 -28.65
CA GLY A 25 -11.26 31.32 -27.84
C GLY A 25 -9.75 31.32 -28.12
N LEU A 26 -9.35 31.44 -29.39
CA LEU A 26 -7.94 31.56 -29.79
C LEU A 26 -7.32 32.90 -29.37
N LEU A 27 -8.06 34.01 -29.46
CA LEU A 27 -7.59 35.32 -28.96
C LEU A 27 -7.46 35.37 -27.44
N ILE A 28 -8.35 34.71 -26.68
CA ILE A 28 -8.23 34.59 -25.22
C ILE A 28 -7.03 33.71 -24.85
N LEU A 29 -6.73 32.65 -25.61
CA LEU A 29 -5.50 31.85 -25.44
C LEU A 29 -4.22 32.62 -25.79
N LEU A 30 -4.29 33.63 -26.66
CA LEU A 30 -3.17 34.50 -27.02
C LEU A 30 -2.99 35.70 -26.06
N LEU A 31 -4.05 36.13 -25.36
CA LEU A 31 -4.07 37.26 -24.43
C LEU A 31 -4.03 36.88 -22.95
N LEU A 32 -4.17 35.60 -22.61
CA LEU A 32 -3.82 35.12 -21.27
C LEU A 32 -2.32 35.37 -21.07
N PRO A 33 -1.90 36.15 -20.06
CA PRO A 33 -0.49 36.29 -19.77
C PRO A 33 0.05 34.89 -19.49
N ARG A 34 0.94 34.41 -20.37
CA ARG A 34 1.81 33.27 -20.08
C ARG A 34 2.75 33.68 -18.95
N THR A 35 2.23 33.84 -17.75
CA THR A 35 3.01 33.67 -16.53
C THR A 35 3.21 32.17 -16.36
N ARG A 36 3.97 31.59 -17.29
CA ARG A 36 4.88 30.51 -16.97
C ARG A 36 5.75 31.10 -15.86
N ARG A 37 5.40 30.84 -14.60
CA ARG A 37 6.42 30.82 -13.53
C ARG A 37 7.29 29.61 -13.86
N VAL A 38 8.13 29.80 -14.88
CA VAL A 38 9.44 29.15 -14.96
C VAL A 38 10.11 29.65 -13.70
N PHE A 39 10.22 28.77 -12.70
CA PHE A 39 11.23 28.97 -11.69
C PHE A 39 12.52 29.23 -12.47
N PRO A 40 13.22 30.34 -12.24
CA PRO A 40 14.50 30.51 -12.86
C PRO A 40 15.31 29.29 -12.47
N ARG A 41 15.82 28.55 -13.47
CA ARG A 41 16.90 27.60 -13.27
C ARG A 41 18.13 28.47 -13.02
N THR A 42 18.15 29.14 -11.86
CA THR A 42 19.37 29.70 -11.31
C THR A 42 20.17 28.50 -10.87
N SER A 43 21.01 28.00 -11.78
CA SER A 43 22.30 27.46 -11.39
C SER A 43 23.14 28.63 -10.84
N THR A 44 22.72 29.17 -9.70
CA THR A 44 23.67 29.73 -8.76
C THR A 44 24.30 28.51 -8.13
N GLU A 45 25.59 28.28 -8.42
CA GLU A 45 26.43 27.37 -7.66
C GLU A 45 26.39 27.82 -6.20
N THR A 46 25.37 27.39 -5.46
CA THR A 46 25.45 27.30 -4.02
C THR A 46 26.55 26.29 -3.71
N PRO A 47 27.49 26.60 -2.81
CA PRO A 47 28.49 25.63 -2.38
C PRO A 47 27.75 24.36 -1.99
N ASN A 48 28.19 23.22 -2.53
CA ASN A 48 27.48 21.94 -2.56
C ASN A 48 27.05 21.57 -1.12
N LYS A 49 25.84 21.97 -0.73
CA LYS A 49 25.34 21.76 0.63
C LYS A 49 25.13 20.26 0.76
N PRO A 50 25.68 19.63 1.80
CA PRO A 50 25.56 18.20 1.95
C PRO A 50 24.09 17.80 2.13
N LEU A 51 23.67 16.79 1.37
CA LEU A 51 22.29 16.34 1.30
C LEU A 51 21.90 15.61 2.59
N HIS A 52 20.68 15.86 3.05
CA HIS A 52 20.10 15.11 4.15
C HIS A 52 19.83 13.65 3.72
N PRO A 53 19.90 12.63 4.61
CA PRO A 53 19.58 11.24 4.26
C PRO A 53 18.24 11.06 3.53
N ILE A 54 17.19 11.78 3.96
CA ILE A 54 15.88 11.80 3.27
C ILE A 54 15.99 12.26 1.80
N GLN A 55 16.86 13.23 1.50
CA GLN A 55 17.07 13.67 0.12
C GLN A 55 17.80 12.61 -0.71
N LEU A 56 18.75 11.89 -0.11
CA LEU A 56 19.46 10.78 -0.77
C LEU A 56 18.49 9.64 -1.09
N LEU A 57 17.70 9.19 -0.11
CA LEU A 57 16.67 8.17 -0.30
C LEU A 57 15.66 8.57 -1.39
N HIS A 58 15.26 9.84 -1.42
CA HIS A 58 14.39 10.36 -2.47
C HIS A 58 15.06 10.34 -3.86
N GLN A 59 16.36 10.64 -3.94
CA GLN A 59 17.11 10.61 -5.20
C GLN A 59 17.29 9.19 -5.73
N GLU A 60 17.62 8.23 -4.86
CA GLU A 60 17.71 6.82 -5.20
C GLU A 60 16.36 6.30 -5.72
N ALA A 61 15.28 6.59 -5.01
CA ALA A 61 13.92 6.19 -5.42
C ALA A 61 13.50 6.74 -6.80
N ILE A 62 14.00 7.91 -7.22
CA ILE A 62 13.76 8.43 -8.57
C ILE A 62 14.48 7.56 -9.61
N LEU A 63 15.73 7.17 -9.35
CA LEU A 63 16.52 6.35 -10.25
C LEU A 63 15.93 4.94 -10.36
N ASP A 64 15.52 4.35 -9.24
CA ASP A 64 14.89 3.03 -9.20
C ASP A 64 13.59 3.03 -10.00
N PHE A 65 12.78 4.08 -9.86
CA PHE A 65 11.56 4.23 -10.63
C PHE A 65 11.79 4.41 -12.13
N GLU A 66 12.81 5.19 -12.53
CA GLU A 66 13.20 5.33 -13.94
C GLU A 66 13.70 4.00 -14.51
N ALA A 67 14.49 3.25 -13.75
CA ALA A 67 14.98 1.93 -14.11
C ALA A 67 13.82 0.94 -14.31
N LEU A 68 12.91 0.83 -13.33
CA LEU A 68 11.70 0.01 -13.39
C LEU A 68 10.93 0.26 -14.69
N LEU A 69 10.64 1.52 -15.01
CA LEU A 69 9.87 1.88 -16.21
C LEU A 69 10.62 1.59 -17.52
N SER A 70 11.94 1.72 -17.52
CA SER A 70 12.76 1.52 -18.73
C SER A 70 12.88 0.06 -19.15
N GLN A 71 12.67 -0.86 -18.22
CA GLN A 71 12.81 -2.31 -18.43
C GLN A 71 11.52 -2.99 -18.90
N GLN A 72 10.39 -2.27 -18.91
CA GLN A 72 9.09 -2.85 -19.26
C GLN A 72 8.99 -3.25 -20.72
N SER A 73 8.46 -4.45 -20.96
CA SER A 73 8.17 -5.02 -22.26
C SER A 73 7.14 -4.20 -23.03
N GLN A 74 7.37 -4.03 -24.33
CA GLN A 74 6.52 -3.20 -25.19
C GLN A 74 5.55 -4.01 -26.04
N ASN A 75 5.73 -5.34 -26.09
CA ASN A 75 4.86 -6.24 -26.85
C ASN A 75 4.81 -7.64 -26.22
N PRO A 76 3.84 -8.49 -26.66
CA PRO A 76 3.65 -9.81 -26.08
C PRO A 76 4.79 -10.80 -26.28
N ASP A 77 5.65 -10.63 -27.28
CA ASP A 77 6.76 -11.55 -27.51
C ASP A 77 7.94 -11.21 -26.58
N GLU A 78 8.24 -9.92 -26.39
CA GLU A 78 9.19 -9.43 -25.38
C GLU A 78 8.78 -9.87 -23.97
N ALA A 79 7.52 -9.65 -23.58
CA ALA A 79 7.02 -10.02 -22.25
C ALA A 79 7.10 -11.52 -21.98
N VAL A 80 7.01 -12.37 -23.01
CA VAL A 80 7.19 -13.83 -22.85
C VAL A 80 8.65 -14.17 -22.59
N VAL A 81 9.58 -13.52 -23.28
CA VAL A 81 11.02 -13.72 -23.05
C VAL A 81 11.38 -13.26 -21.65
N GLU A 82 10.98 -12.05 -21.26
CA GLU A 82 11.21 -11.52 -19.91
C GLU A 82 10.61 -12.42 -18.84
N TYR A 83 9.37 -12.90 -19.00
CA TYR A 83 8.75 -13.84 -18.06
C TYR A 83 9.60 -15.12 -17.88
N GLN A 84 10.10 -15.69 -18.98
CA GLN A 84 10.92 -16.90 -18.95
C GLN A 84 12.28 -16.65 -18.29
N GLU A 85 12.91 -15.51 -18.58
CA GLU A 85 14.20 -15.13 -18.00
C GLU A 85 14.08 -14.84 -16.50
N ARG A 86 13.03 -14.12 -16.11
CA ARG A 86 12.77 -13.70 -14.72
C ARG A 86 12.35 -14.86 -13.82
N TYR A 87 11.40 -15.69 -14.27
CA TYR A 87 10.77 -16.73 -13.44
C TYR A 87 11.24 -18.15 -13.76
N GLY A 88 12.08 -18.32 -14.78
CA GLY A 88 12.67 -19.61 -15.15
C GLY A 88 11.66 -20.64 -15.71
N ARG A 89 10.45 -20.21 -16.11
CA ARG A 89 9.40 -21.10 -16.63
C ARG A 89 8.53 -20.41 -17.69
N PRO A 90 7.84 -21.16 -18.58
CA PRO A 90 6.94 -20.55 -19.55
C PRO A 90 5.72 -19.90 -18.86
N PRO A 91 5.19 -18.80 -19.42
CA PRO A 91 4.00 -18.16 -18.88
C PRO A 91 2.74 -19.01 -19.08
N PRO A 92 1.70 -18.81 -18.23
CA PRO A 92 0.47 -19.58 -18.32
C PRO A 92 -0.31 -19.30 -19.61
N PRO A 93 -1.20 -20.21 -20.03
CA PRO A 93 -2.13 -19.98 -21.13
C PRO A 93 -2.89 -18.65 -20.96
N GLY A 94 -2.99 -17.87 -22.04
CA GLY A 94 -3.67 -16.56 -22.02
C GLY A 94 -2.77 -15.37 -21.63
N PHE A 95 -1.50 -15.59 -21.28
CA PHE A 95 -0.59 -14.50 -20.92
C PHE A 95 -0.40 -13.47 -22.05
N LYS A 96 -0.22 -13.90 -23.31
CA LYS A 96 -0.09 -12.97 -24.44
C LYS A 96 -1.35 -12.10 -24.62
N GLU A 97 -2.53 -12.66 -24.39
CA GLU A 97 -3.81 -11.95 -24.43
C GLU A 97 -3.91 -10.93 -23.31
N TRP A 98 -3.43 -11.29 -22.12
CA TRP A 98 -3.31 -10.37 -20.99
C TRP A 98 -2.36 -9.22 -21.31
N VAL A 99 -1.16 -9.46 -21.85
CA VAL A 99 -0.21 -8.39 -22.23
C VAL A 99 -0.84 -7.43 -23.24
N LYS A 100 -1.48 -7.97 -24.29
CA LYS A 100 -2.21 -7.14 -25.27
C LYS A 100 -3.30 -6.30 -24.60
N TYR A 101 -3.98 -6.83 -23.58
CA TYR A 101 -5.01 -6.10 -22.84
C TYR A 101 -4.39 -5.02 -21.96
N ALA A 102 -3.34 -5.33 -21.19
CA ALA A 102 -2.61 -4.39 -20.34
C ALA A 102 -2.07 -3.18 -21.14
N LEU A 103 -1.45 -3.43 -22.30
CA LEU A 103 -0.98 -2.39 -23.21
C LEU A 103 -2.13 -1.51 -23.74
N ARG A 104 -3.29 -2.09 -24.07
CA ARG A 104 -4.48 -1.32 -24.48
C ARG A 104 -5.05 -0.46 -23.37
N GLN A 105 -4.89 -0.87 -22.11
CA GLN A 105 -5.26 -0.08 -20.94
C GLN A 105 -4.19 0.93 -20.52
N HIS A 106 -3.09 1.04 -21.30
CA HIS A 106 -1.95 1.91 -20.99
C HIS A 106 -1.29 1.60 -19.63
N SER A 107 -1.29 0.32 -19.23
CA SER A 107 -0.56 -0.10 -18.04
C SER A 107 0.92 0.25 -18.16
N PRO A 108 1.51 0.97 -17.20
CA PRO A 108 2.92 1.28 -17.21
C PRO A 108 3.78 0.12 -16.70
N ILE A 109 3.18 -0.91 -16.08
CA ILE A 109 3.85 -2.11 -15.58
C ILE A 109 3.30 -3.32 -16.32
N ILE A 110 4.19 -4.13 -16.87
CA ILE A 110 3.90 -5.34 -17.67
C ILE A 110 4.61 -6.56 -17.06
N ASP A 111 5.83 -6.40 -16.56
CA ASP A 111 6.68 -7.54 -16.20
C ASP A 111 6.81 -7.77 -14.68
N ASP A 112 6.86 -6.71 -13.87
CA ASP A 112 7.04 -6.81 -12.42
C ASP A 112 5.75 -7.23 -11.69
N PHE A 113 5.59 -8.55 -11.55
CA PHE A 113 4.54 -9.25 -10.82
C PHE A 113 5.14 -10.33 -9.90
N ASP A 114 6.31 -10.06 -9.32
CA ASP A 114 7.09 -11.04 -8.55
C ASP A 114 6.33 -11.50 -7.30
N GLN A 115 5.51 -10.63 -6.72
CA GLN A 115 4.61 -10.96 -5.61
C GLN A 115 3.62 -12.05 -5.99
N ILE A 116 3.02 -12.01 -7.20
CA ILE A 116 2.14 -13.08 -7.67
C ILE A 116 2.93 -14.38 -7.75
N PHE A 117 4.12 -14.32 -8.38
CA PHE A 117 4.95 -15.49 -8.56
C PHE A 117 5.35 -16.12 -7.22
N GLU A 118 5.82 -15.32 -6.26
CA GLU A 118 6.17 -15.76 -4.91
C GLU A 118 5.00 -16.37 -4.14
N ASP A 119 3.82 -15.77 -4.29
CA ASP A 119 2.60 -16.24 -3.63
C ASP A 119 2.16 -17.60 -4.17
N VAL A 120 2.33 -17.84 -5.47
CA VAL A 120 1.90 -19.10 -6.11
C VAL A 120 2.96 -20.19 -6.08
N GLU A 121 4.24 -19.84 -5.91
CA GLU A 121 5.38 -20.73 -6.10
C GLU A 121 5.32 -22.00 -5.25
N LEU A 122 4.86 -21.88 -4.00
CA LEU A 122 4.74 -23.01 -3.07
C LEU A 122 3.82 -24.13 -3.59
N PHE A 123 2.89 -23.80 -4.50
CA PHE A 123 1.86 -24.71 -4.98
C PHE A 123 2.19 -25.39 -6.31
N HIS A 124 3.27 -24.98 -6.99
CA HIS A 124 3.66 -25.57 -8.28
C HIS A 124 4.08 -27.05 -8.18
N ARG A 125 4.54 -27.47 -6.99
CA ARG A 125 4.93 -28.86 -6.70
C ARG A 125 3.76 -29.80 -6.46
N ASP A 126 2.56 -29.26 -6.28
CA ASP A 126 1.36 -30.04 -6.00
C ASP A 126 0.60 -30.37 -7.28
N SER A 127 -0.08 -31.53 -7.30
CA SER A 127 -0.96 -31.85 -8.42
C SER A 127 -2.23 -30.99 -8.39
N PRO A 128 -2.80 -30.66 -9.56
CA PRO A 128 -4.08 -29.94 -9.64
C PRO A 128 -5.21 -30.59 -8.81
N GLU A 129 -5.28 -31.93 -8.77
CA GLU A 129 -6.27 -32.68 -7.99
C GLU A 129 -6.07 -32.50 -6.49
N ARG A 130 -4.82 -32.55 -6.02
CA ARG A 130 -4.49 -32.30 -4.62
C ARG A 130 -4.84 -30.87 -4.22
N LEU A 131 -4.46 -29.88 -5.02
CA LEU A 131 -4.79 -28.48 -4.75
C LEU A 131 -6.30 -28.25 -4.66
N LYS A 132 -7.07 -28.78 -5.62
CA LYS A 132 -8.54 -28.70 -5.60
C LYS A 132 -9.12 -29.32 -4.33
N HIS A 133 -8.63 -30.50 -3.94
CA HIS A 133 -9.05 -31.15 -2.70
C HIS A 133 -8.75 -30.28 -1.47
N LEU A 134 -7.51 -29.79 -1.32
CA LEU A 134 -7.11 -28.93 -0.20
C LEU A 134 -7.94 -27.64 -0.13
N MET A 135 -8.17 -27.00 -1.28
CA MET A 135 -8.97 -25.79 -1.40
C MET A 135 -10.42 -26.02 -0.98
N GLU A 136 -11.01 -27.13 -1.37
CA GLU A 136 -12.36 -27.50 -0.92
C GLU A 136 -12.39 -27.80 0.57
N GLU A 137 -11.49 -28.64 1.08
CA GLU A 137 -11.45 -29.01 2.50
C GLU A 137 -11.18 -27.80 3.41
N ALA A 138 -10.35 -26.84 2.98
CA ALA A 138 -10.10 -25.61 3.74
C ALA A 138 -11.36 -24.76 3.93
N THR A 139 -12.34 -24.91 3.04
CA THR A 139 -13.64 -24.22 3.09
C THR A 139 -14.77 -25.09 3.67
N LYS A 140 -14.55 -26.40 3.79
CA LYS A 140 -15.45 -27.36 4.46
C LYS A 140 -15.02 -27.51 5.93
N GLY A 141 -15.11 -26.45 6.74
CA GLY A 141 -14.57 -26.48 8.10
C GLY A 141 -15.00 -25.32 9.00
N GLY A 142 -14.58 -25.38 10.27
CA GLY A 142 -15.02 -24.52 11.38
C GLY A 142 -14.68 -23.02 11.31
N ASN A 143 -14.35 -22.48 10.13
CA ASN A 143 -14.12 -21.06 9.90
C ASN A 143 -15.05 -20.52 8.79
N ALA A 144 -16.15 -19.90 9.20
CA ALA A 144 -17.10 -19.27 8.29
C ALA A 144 -16.50 -18.10 7.47
N ALA A 145 -15.28 -17.67 7.80
CA ALA A 145 -14.61 -16.60 7.09
C ALA A 145 -13.81 -17.06 5.85
N ALA A 146 -13.64 -18.37 5.63
CA ALA A 146 -13.06 -18.92 4.40
C ALA A 146 -14.19 -19.43 3.49
N THR A 147 -14.36 -18.79 2.33
CA THR A 147 -15.41 -19.16 1.36
C THR A 147 -14.79 -19.60 0.04
N LEU A 148 -15.45 -20.52 -0.66
CA LEU A 148 -14.99 -21.01 -1.95
C LEU A 148 -15.59 -20.16 -3.09
N CYS A 149 -14.95 -19.03 -3.37
CA CYS A 149 -15.35 -18.10 -4.42
C CYS A 149 -15.19 -18.75 -5.80
N SER A 150 -16.20 -18.61 -6.65
CA SER A 150 -16.15 -19.11 -8.03
C SER A 150 -16.44 -18.00 -9.04
N TYR A 151 -15.84 -18.12 -10.21
CA TYR A 151 -16.08 -17.28 -11.36
C TYR A 151 -16.31 -18.16 -12.59
N THR A 152 -17.40 -17.93 -13.32
CA THR A 152 -17.58 -18.46 -14.67
C THR A 152 -17.96 -17.34 -15.63
N LYS A 153 -17.63 -17.49 -16.92
CA LYS A 153 -18.07 -16.52 -17.93
C LYS A 153 -19.59 -16.39 -18.05
N ALA A 154 -20.33 -17.46 -17.71
CA ALA A 154 -21.78 -17.50 -17.79
C ALA A 154 -22.44 -16.80 -16.59
N ASP A 155 -21.95 -17.07 -15.38
CA ASP A 155 -22.63 -16.72 -14.13
C ASP A 155 -21.94 -15.59 -13.35
N GLY A 156 -20.73 -15.18 -13.75
CA GLY A 156 -19.94 -14.18 -13.03
C GLY A 156 -19.41 -14.72 -11.70
N PHE A 157 -19.15 -13.81 -10.76
CA PHE A 157 -18.68 -14.16 -9.42
C PHE A 157 -19.82 -14.71 -8.55
N GLN A 158 -19.60 -15.86 -7.92
CA GLN A 158 -20.53 -16.54 -7.01
C GLN A 158 -19.78 -16.93 -5.73
N ASP A 159 -20.48 -16.88 -4.58
CA ASP A 159 -19.96 -17.30 -3.27
C ASP A 159 -18.69 -16.55 -2.79
N CYS A 160 -18.44 -15.34 -3.31
CA CYS A 160 -17.30 -14.49 -2.93
C CYS A 160 -17.62 -13.52 -1.77
N ALA A 161 -18.55 -13.91 -0.90
CA ALA A 161 -19.04 -13.11 0.23
C ALA A 161 -19.47 -11.68 -0.19
N TYR A 162 -19.19 -10.67 0.64
CA TYR A 162 -19.54 -9.27 0.36
C TYR A 162 -18.61 -8.60 -0.69
N PHE A 163 -17.70 -9.36 -1.31
CA PHE A 163 -16.76 -8.84 -2.30
C PHE A 163 -17.28 -8.89 -3.74
N VAL A 164 -18.39 -9.60 -4.02
CA VAL A 164 -18.92 -9.79 -5.40
C VAL A 164 -19.03 -8.47 -6.15
N ASP A 165 -19.75 -7.48 -5.59
CA ASP A 165 -19.96 -6.18 -6.25
C ASP A 165 -18.65 -5.42 -6.51
N ALA A 166 -17.69 -5.53 -5.59
CA ALA A 166 -16.40 -4.86 -5.70
C ALA A 166 -15.51 -5.53 -6.75
N LEU A 167 -15.48 -6.87 -6.79
CA LEU A 167 -14.77 -7.63 -7.81
C LEU A 167 -15.35 -7.33 -9.19
N ASP A 168 -16.68 -7.34 -9.33
CA ASP A 168 -17.36 -6.98 -10.58
C ASP A 168 -16.97 -5.58 -11.06
N TRP A 169 -16.89 -4.60 -10.15
CA TRP A 169 -16.47 -3.24 -10.49
C TRP A 169 -14.98 -3.15 -10.86
N ILE A 170 -14.10 -3.82 -10.12
CA ILE A 170 -12.65 -3.82 -10.35
C ILE A 170 -12.30 -4.46 -11.70
N PHE A 171 -12.89 -5.62 -12.02
CA PHE A 171 -12.62 -6.28 -13.29
C PHE A 171 -13.20 -5.52 -14.49
N GLY A 172 -14.37 -4.90 -14.34
CA GLY A 172 -15.03 -4.18 -15.42
C GLY A 172 -15.13 -5.04 -16.70
N ASP A 173 -14.59 -4.56 -17.81
CA ASP A 173 -14.59 -5.29 -19.09
C ASP A 173 -13.64 -6.49 -19.13
N ALA A 174 -12.62 -6.54 -18.26
CA ALA A 174 -11.65 -7.64 -18.21
C ALA A 174 -12.31 -8.98 -17.85
N ARG A 175 -13.47 -8.96 -17.17
CA ARG A 175 -14.20 -10.17 -16.77
C ARG A 175 -14.40 -11.15 -17.93
N LYS A 176 -14.70 -10.66 -19.13
CA LYS A 176 -14.96 -11.49 -20.32
C LYS A 176 -13.72 -12.28 -20.79
N LEU A 177 -12.54 -11.91 -20.31
CA LEU A 177 -11.26 -12.50 -20.66
C LEU A 177 -10.74 -13.47 -19.60
N LEU A 178 -11.39 -13.53 -18.43
CA LEU A 178 -10.96 -14.38 -17.32
C LEU A 178 -11.19 -15.86 -17.62
N PRO A 179 -10.32 -16.75 -17.13
CA PRO A 179 -10.60 -18.17 -17.07
C PRO A 179 -11.70 -18.47 -16.04
N ASP A 180 -12.41 -19.58 -16.22
CA ASP A 180 -13.27 -20.09 -15.16
C ASP A 180 -12.38 -20.55 -14.00
N LEU A 181 -12.72 -20.16 -12.78
CA LEU A 181 -11.88 -20.38 -11.61
C LEU A 181 -12.72 -20.62 -10.36
N LYS A 182 -12.23 -21.48 -9.46
CA LYS A 182 -12.79 -21.68 -8.13
C LYS A 182 -11.63 -21.64 -7.14
N ILE A 183 -11.62 -20.67 -6.22
CA ILE A 183 -10.49 -20.40 -5.33
C ILE A 183 -11.00 -20.00 -3.94
N PRO A 184 -10.41 -20.48 -2.84
CA PRO A 184 -10.81 -20.06 -1.52
C PRO A 184 -10.38 -18.62 -1.28
N LEU A 185 -11.27 -17.90 -0.62
CA LEU A 185 -11.14 -16.49 -0.30
C LEU A 185 -11.31 -16.33 1.20
N ASN A 186 -10.29 -15.75 1.84
CA ASN A 186 -10.37 -15.29 3.20
C ASN A 186 -11.15 -13.97 3.26
N THR A 187 -12.12 -13.88 4.15
CA THR A 187 -12.94 -12.68 4.37
C THR A 187 -12.53 -11.89 5.63
N LEU A 188 -11.64 -12.45 6.47
CA LEU A 188 -11.05 -11.76 7.64
C LEU A 188 -10.01 -10.76 7.19
N ASP A 189 -9.94 -9.56 7.76
CA ASP A 189 -8.88 -8.59 7.43
C ASP A 189 -7.48 -9.18 7.61
N GLU A 190 -7.32 -9.99 8.66
CA GLU A 190 -6.07 -10.66 9.01
C GLU A 190 -5.79 -11.86 8.08
N PRO A 191 -4.50 -12.10 7.73
CA PRO A 191 -4.09 -13.26 6.94
C PRO A 191 -4.29 -14.57 7.71
N SER A 192 -4.10 -15.71 7.05
CA SER A 192 -4.48 -16.99 7.63
C SER A 192 -3.46 -18.11 7.42
N VAL A 193 -2.70 -18.11 6.32
CA VAL A 193 -1.81 -19.23 5.97
C VAL A 193 -0.47 -19.07 6.68
N LEU A 194 -0.39 -19.56 7.91
CA LEU A 194 0.82 -19.58 8.72
C LEU A 194 1.25 -21.02 8.96
N LEU A 195 2.20 -21.47 8.13
CA LEU A 195 2.62 -22.87 8.02
C LEU A 195 3.32 -23.36 9.29
N MET A 196 3.06 -24.60 9.69
CA MET A 196 3.66 -25.24 10.87
C MET A 196 4.37 -26.54 10.47
N ASN A 197 5.36 -26.97 11.27
CA ASN A 197 6.06 -28.23 11.00
C ASN A 197 5.14 -29.44 11.24
N GLY A 198 5.19 -30.42 10.34
CA GLY A 198 4.42 -31.65 10.47
C GLY A 198 2.91 -31.52 10.24
N ALA A 199 2.44 -30.41 9.65
CA ALA A 199 1.06 -30.27 9.20
C ALA A 199 0.75 -31.31 8.10
N SER A 200 -0.38 -32.00 8.22
CA SER A 200 -0.86 -32.97 7.23
C SER A 200 -2.15 -32.50 6.53
N ASP A 201 -2.49 -33.14 5.41
CA ASP A 201 -3.70 -32.83 4.63
C ASP A 201 -4.99 -33.05 5.46
N ASP A 202 -4.96 -33.97 6.42
CA ASP A 202 -6.09 -34.23 7.34
C ASP A 202 -6.38 -33.04 8.28
N MET A 203 -5.42 -32.13 8.46
CA MET A 203 -5.54 -30.96 9.35
C MET A 203 -6.07 -29.71 8.63
N VAL A 204 -6.33 -29.77 7.33
CA VAL A 204 -6.70 -28.59 6.52
C VAL A 204 -8.04 -27.96 6.92
N SER A 205 -8.96 -28.77 7.44
CA SER A 205 -10.26 -28.30 7.94
C SER A 205 -10.19 -27.75 9.38
N ASP A 206 -9.06 -27.92 10.07
CA ASP A 206 -8.81 -27.39 11.41
C ASP A 206 -8.26 -25.96 11.31
N TRP A 207 -9.03 -25.01 11.83
CA TRP A 207 -8.70 -23.59 11.88
C TRP A 207 -8.58 -23.11 13.33
N PRO A 208 -7.44 -23.38 14.00
CA PRO A 208 -7.18 -22.89 15.35
C PRO A 208 -7.51 -21.40 15.50
N ASN A 209 -8.28 -21.08 16.53
CA ASN A 209 -8.57 -19.71 16.88
C ASN A 209 -7.41 -19.16 17.71
N LEU A 210 -6.61 -18.28 17.12
CA LEU A 210 -5.52 -17.59 17.81
C LEU A 210 -5.83 -16.10 17.98
N ALA A 211 -7.10 -15.71 17.82
CA ALA A 211 -7.55 -14.37 18.16
C ALA A 211 -7.28 -14.10 19.65
N ARG A 212 -6.76 -12.91 19.93
CA ARG A 212 -6.41 -12.41 21.26
C ARG A 212 -5.26 -13.16 21.94
N GLU A 213 -4.48 -13.91 21.17
CA GLU A 213 -3.31 -14.64 21.66
C GLU A 213 -2.03 -14.12 20.99
N LYS A 214 -0.92 -14.12 21.73
CA LYS A 214 0.38 -13.74 21.17
C LYS A 214 0.83 -14.79 20.15
N ILE A 215 1.21 -14.35 18.95
CA ILE A 215 1.53 -15.27 17.84
C ILE A 215 3.03 -15.32 17.49
N VAL A 216 3.89 -14.61 18.22
CA VAL A 216 5.34 -14.56 17.94
C VAL A 216 5.98 -15.94 17.80
N ASP A 217 5.61 -16.90 18.66
CA ASP A 217 6.17 -18.25 18.63
C ASP A 217 5.71 -19.01 17.37
N LYS A 218 4.49 -18.74 16.90
CA LYS A 218 3.95 -19.31 15.67
C LYS A 218 4.62 -18.71 14.44
N VAL A 219 4.91 -17.41 14.47
CA VAL A 219 5.68 -16.74 13.44
C VAL A 219 7.09 -17.33 13.39
N ALA A 220 7.77 -17.46 14.53
CA ALA A 220 9.12 -18.03 14.60
C ALA A 220 9.18 -19.49 14.06
N GLU A 221 8.17 -20.31 14.37
CA GLU A 221 8.05 -21.65 13.79
C GLU A 221 7.86 -21.59 12.27
N ALA A 222 6.96 -20.74 11.77
CA ALA A 222 6.71 -20.60 10.34
C ALA A 222 7.94 -20.09 9.57
N CYS A 223 8.77 -19.24 10.18
CA CYS A 223 10.05 -18.80 9.62
C CYS A 223 11.01 -19.98 9.40
N GLN A 224 10.99 -21.00 10.27
CA GLN A 224 11.80 -22.20 10.08
C GLN A 224 11.27 -23.07 8.93
N VAL A 225 9.94 -23.11 8.75
CA VAL A 225 9.29 -23.89 7.68
C VAL A 225 9.52 -23.26 6.31
N ARG A 226 9.30 -21.95 6.19
CA ARG A 226 9.43 -21.23 4.92
C ARG A 226 10.86 -20.84 4.57
N GLY A 227 11.75 -20.87 5.55
CA GLY A 227 13.11 -20.37 5.42
C GLY A 227 13.18 -18.86 5.64
N GLN A 228 14.40 -18.32 5.64
CA GLN A 228 14.59 -16.87 5.59
C GLN A 228 14.42 -16.39 4.15
N THR A 229 13.87 -15.20 3.96
CA THR A 229 13.95 -14.47 2.69
C THR A 229 15.41 -14.53 2.23
N THR A 230 15.66 -14.98 0.99
CA THR A 230 17.01 -15.20 0.48
C THR A 230 17.87 -13.95 0.72
N VAL A 231 19.04 -14.13 1.33
CA VAL A 231 20.03 -13.09 1.66
C VAL A 231 20.34 -12.19 0.46
N ASP A 232 20.17 -12.69 -0.77
CA ASP A 232 20.33 -11.95 -2.03
C ASP A 232 19.36 -10.77 -2.21
N ARG A 233 18.26 -10.72 -1.45
CA ARG A 233 17.28 -9.62 -1.47
C ARG A 233 17.54 -8.54 -0.42
N LEU A 234 18.50 -8.74 0.48
CA LEU A 234 18.83 -7.72 1.46
C LEU A 234 19.51 -6.54 0.77
N LEU A 235 19.12 -5.32 1.17
CA LEU A 235 19.71 -4.12 0.60
C LEU A 235 21.20 -4.06 0.98
N THR A 236 22.07 -4.18 -0.03
CA THR A 236 23.53 -4.25 0.14
C THR A 236 24.19 -2.88 0.26
N ASN A 237 23.61 -1.86 -0.39
CA ASN A 237 24.05 -0.47 -0.31
C ASN A 237 23.02 0.35 0.44
N ARG A 238 23.36 0.84 1.65
CA ARG A 238 22.49 1.65 2.48
C ARG A 238 22.96 3.09 2.54
N VAL A 239 22.02 4.01 2.52
CA VAL A 239 22.24 5.42 2.89
C VAL A 239 22.61 5.47 4.37
N GLU A 240 23.65 6.24 4.71
CA GLU A 240 23.99 6.55 6.10
C GLU A 240 22.88 7.40 6.73
N THR A 241 22.25 6.88 7.78
CA THR A 241 21.13 7.52 8.47
C THR A 241 21.50 8.06 9.85
N PHE A 242 22.77 7.94 10.23
CA PHE A 242 23.33 8.39 11.50
C PHE A 242 22.60 7.78 12.70
N GLY A 243 22.16 6.53 12.58
CA GLY A 243 21.46 5.77 13.62
C GLY A 243 19.94 6.05 13.70
N LEU A 244 19.37 6.85 12.80
CA LEU A 244 17.91 6.96 12.68
C LEU A 244 17.35 5.80 11.82
N PRO A 245 16.25 5.14 12.23
CA PRO A 245 15.68 4.01 11.50
C PRO A 245 14.81 4.47 10.32
N PHE A 246 15.37 5.23 9.37
CA PHE A 246 14.69 5.47 8.10
C PHE A 246 14.60 4.14 7.33
N VAL A 247 13.38 3.74 6.96
CA VAL A 247 13.13 2.49 6.23
C VAL A 247 13.75 2.58 4.82
N GLN A 248 14.72 1.71 4.53
CA GLN A 248 15.41 1.66 3.23
C GLN A 248 14.96 0.50 2.34
N SER A 249 14.41 -0.57 2.93
CA SER A 249 13.70 -1.64 2.23
C SER A 249 12.40 -1.94 2.97
N VAL A 250 11.29 -1.89 2.25
CA VAL A 250 9.96 -2.19 2.83
C VAL A 250 9.71 -3.69 2.89
N GLU A 251 10.40 -4.46 2.07
CA GLU A 251 10.41 -5.92 2.08
C GLU A 251 11.01 -6.43 3.39
N GLU A 252 12.15 -5.87 3.82
CA GLU A 252 12.77 -6.18 5.11
C GLU A 252 11.85 -5.80 6.29
N GLU A 253 11.29 -4.58 6.28
CA GLU A 253 10.39 -4.10 7.34
C GLU A 253 9.10 -4.94 7.46
N LYS A 254 8.69 -5.64 6.40
CA LYS A 254 7.51 -6.51 6.36
C LYS A 254 7.83 -8.00 6.59
N ASP A 255 9.09 -8.31 6.88
CA ASP A 255 9.56 -9.65 7.22
C ASP A 255 9.61 -9.85 8.74
N LEU A 256 8.61 -10.53 9.30
CA LEU A 256 8.55 -10.81 10.73
C LEU A 256 9.65 -11.77 11.21
N CYS A 257 10.31 -12.50 10.31
CA CYS A 257 11.46 -13.33 10.65
C CYS A 257 12.71 -12.49 10.96
N LEU A 258 12.78 -11.26 10.44
CA LEU A 258 13.82 -10.29 10.75
C LEU A 258 13.49 -9.43 11.98
N HIS A 259 12.20 -9.37 12.37
CA HIS A 259 11.69 -8.44 13.36
C HIS A 259 10.92 -9.11 14.52
N PRO A 260 11.55 -10.00 15.31
CA PRO A 260 10.91 -10.60 16.48
C PRO A 260 10.45 -9.56 17.51
N GLU A 261 11.10 -8.40 17.58
CA GLU A 261 10.77 -7.29 18.46
C GLU A 261 9.40 -6.65 18.17
N PHE A 262 8.80 -6.87 17.00
CA PHE A 262 7.47 -6.34 16.68
C PHE A 262 6.37 -6.89 17.58
N GLU A 263 6.64 -7.98 18.32
CA GLU A 263 5.77 -8.44 19.39
C GLU A 263 5.48 -7.36 20.45
N GLU A 264 6.37 -6.38 20.63
CA GLU A 264 6.23 -5.32 21.63
C GLU A 264 5.57 -4.06 21.07
N TYR A 265 5.43 -3.96 19.74
CA TYR A 265 5.07 -2.70 19.06
C TYR A 265 3.89 -2.83 18.10
N HIS A 266 3.57 -4.05 17.63
CA HIS A 266 2.54 -4.29 16.64
C HIS A 266 1.45 -5.25 17.14
N ALA A 267 0.21 -4.75 17.11
CA ALA A 267 -0.95 -5.41 17.70
C ALA A 267 -1.30 -6.76 17.02
N PHE A 268 -1.07 -6.93 15.72
CA PHE A 268 -1.26 -8.20 15.02
C PHE A 268 -0.38 -9.34 15.56
N VAL A 269 0.87 -9.06 15.94
CA VAL A 269 1.79 -10.07 16.49
C VAL A 269 1.52 -10.32 17.98
N ASN A 270 1.11 -9.27 18.69
CA ASN A 270 0.89 -9.30 20.14
C ASN A 270 -0.47 -9.90 20.54
N THR A 271 -1.54 -9.48 19.89
CA THR A 271 -2.93 -9.84 20.22
C THR A 271 -3.85 -9.60 19.00
N PRO A 272 -3.76 -10.41 17.93
CA PRO A 272 -4.57 -10.21 16.73
C PRO A 272 -6.07 -10.28 17.07
N ALA A 273 -6.90 -9.54 16.35
CA ALA A 273 -8.31 -9.39 16.71
C ALA A 273 -9.17 -10.61 16.34
N SER A 274 -8.82 -11.31 15.26
CA SER A 274 -9.67 -12.31 14.61
C SER A 274 -8.92 -13.52 14.05
N PHE A 275 -7.61 -13.61 14.27
CA PHE A 275 -6.72 -14.51 13.54
C PHE A 275 -7.14 -15.98 13.64
N ARG A 276 -7.34 -16.59 12.47
CA ARG A 276 -7.59 -18.02 12.30
C ARG A 276 -6.44 -18.61 11.51
N GLN A 277 -5.73 -19.56 12.11
CA GLN A 277 -4.56 -20.15 11.49
C GLN A 277 -4.96 -21.29 10.56
N LEU A 278 -4.43 -21.29 9.34
CA LEU A 278 -4.36 -22.43 8.45
C LEU A 278 -2.90 -22.92 8.42
N ARG A 279 -2.67 -24.14 8.90
CA ARG A 279 -1.32 -24.70 9.11
C ARG A 279 -0.72 -25.36 7.87
N THR A 280 -1.57 -25.68 6.89
CA THR A 280 -1.22 -26.35 5.64
C THR A 280 -1.22 -25.33 4.50
N ALA A 281 -0.30 -25.49 3.54
CA ALA A 281 -0.26 -24.64 2.37
C ALA A 281 -1.51 -24.88 1.52
N VAL A 282 -2.37 -23.86 1.44
CA VAL A 282 -3.56 -23.84 0.57
C VAL A 282 -3.55 -22.52 -0.20
N PRO A 283 -3.83 -22.52 -1.53
CA PRO A 283 -3.97 -21.30 -2.32
C PRO A 283 -5.14 -20.43 -1.85
N LEU A 284 -4.95 -19.65 -0.79
CA LEU A 284 -5.98 -18.83 -0.15
C LEU A 284 -5.79 -17.35 -0.49
N LEU A 285 -6.78 -16.75 -1.13
CA LEU A 285 -6.76 -15.32 -1.42
C LEU A 285 -7.00 -14.49 -0.15
N SER A 286 -6.05 -13.63 0.19
CA SER A 286 -6.14 -12.61 1.24
C SER A 286 -5.72 -11.25 0.70
N ARG A 287 -5.99 -10.19 1.48
CA ARG A 287 -5.77 -8.82 1.01
C ARG A 287 -4.38 -8.29 1.35
N ALA A 288 -3.82 -8.75 2.47
CA ALA A 288 -2.49 -8.38 2.91
C ALA A 288 -1.94 -9.42 3.88
N SER A 289 -0.63 -9.67 3.86
CA SER A 289 0.04 -10.56 4.82
C SER A 289 1.52 -10.18 5.00
N PRO A 290 2.09 -10.27 6.21
CA PRO A 290 3.52 -10.11 6.40
C PRO A 290 4.25 -11.42 5.99
N TYR A 291 5.55 -11.37 5.69
CA TYR A 291 6.31 -12.63 5.66
C TYR A 291 6.47 -13.14 7.12
N PRO A 292 6.31 -14.45 7.42
CA PRO A 292 6.28 -15.62 6.51
C PRO A 292 4.89 -16.13 6.13
N PHE A 293 3.81 -15.35 6.20
CA PHE A 293 2.50 -15.83 5.77
C PHE A 293 2.49 -16.16 4.27
N ALA A 294 1.82 -17.26 3.93
CA ALA A 294 1.76 -17.84 2.57
C ALA A 294 0.40 -17.59 1.89
N ASP A 295 -0.33 -16.58 2.35
CA ASP A 295 -1.54 -16.12 1.69
C ASP A 295 -1.22 -15.52 0.32
N ILE A 296 -2.13 -15.70 -0.64
CA ILE A 296 -2.01 -15.12 -1.98
C ILE A 296 -2.68 -13.75 -2.00
N HIS A 297 -1.94 -12.71 -2.39
CA HIS A 297 -2.38 -11.33 -2.28
C HIS A 297 -3.31 -10.94 -3.43
N MET A 298 -4.49 -10.42 -3.09
CA MET A 298 -5.39 -9.76 -4.04
C MET A 298 -5.65 -8.30 -3.63
N PRO A 299 -5.92 -7.40 -4.61
CA PRO A 299 -6.36 -6.04 -4.31
C PRO A 299 -7.57 -6.03 -3.38
N SER A 300 -7.49 -5.22 -2.32
CA SER A 300 -8.59 -5.13 -1.37
C SER A 300 -9.82 -4.43 -1.96
N PRO A 301 -11.01 -5.05 -1.82
CA PRO A 301 -12.29 -4.39 -2.06
C PRO A 301 -12.51 -3.11 -1.25
N HIS A 302 -11.81 -2.94 -0.12
CA HIS A 302 -11.94 -1.73 0.70
C HIS A 302 -11.47 -0.48 -0.02
N TYR A 303 -10.57 -0.59 -1.00
CA TYR A 303 -10.17 0.53 -1.86
C TYR A 303 -11.29 1.00 -2.80
N ALA A 304 -12.31 0.17 -3.03
CA ALA A 304 -13.49 0.48 -3.82
C ALA A 304 -14.62 1.13 -3.01
N PHE A 305 -14.57 1.07 -1.67
CA PHE A 305 -15.66 1.56 -0.85
C PHE A 305 -15.82 3.08 -0.96
N PRO A 306 -17.06 3.62 -1.07
CA PRO A 306 -17.29 5.04 -1.32
C PRO A 306 -16.58 6.01 -0.35
N HIS A 307 -16.45 5.63 0.93
CA HIS A 307 -15.79 6.45 1.96
C HIS A 307 -14.25 6.44 1.89
N ASN A 308 -13.68 5.50 1.11
CA ASN A 308 -12.25 5.39 0.81
C ASN A 308 -11.88 5.97 -0.55
N LEU A 309 -12.86 6.30 -1.39
CA LEU A 309 -12.60 6.95 -2.67
C LEU A 309 -12.16 8.41 -2.47
N TYR A 310 -11.21 8.83 -3.30
CA TYR A 310 -10.74 10.20 -3.34
C TYR A 310 -11.83 11.15 -3.89
N ASP A 311 -12.04 12.28 -3.21
CA ASP A 311 -12.95 13.34 -3.66
C ASP A 311 -12.18 14.65 -3.88
N LYS A 312 -11.90 14.94 -5.15
CA LYS A 312 -11.22 16.17 -5.58
C LYS A 312 -11.91 17.47 -5.13
N ARG A 313 -13.21 17.44 -4.79
CA ARG A 313 -13.96 18.63 -4.35
C ARG A 313 -13.61 19.03 -2.93
N LEU A 314 -13.16 18.07 -2.11
CA LEU A 314 -12.76 18.30 -0.73
C LEU A 314 -11.29 18.71 -0.61
N ASP A 315 -10.50 18.40 -1.65
CA ASP A 315 -9.06 18.59 -1.67
C ASP A 315 -8.65 20.03 -1.99
N LYS A 316 -7.46 20.41 -1.52
CA LYS A 316 -6.87 21.74 -1.72
C LYS A 316 -5.48 21.59 -2.34
N PRO A 317 -5.00 22.58 -3.11
CA PRO A 317 -3.60 22.58 -3.54
C PRO A 317 -2.63 22.46 -2.36
N TRP A 318 -1.56 21.67 -2.53
CA TRP A 318 -0.54 21.39 -1.51
C TRP A 318 -0.11 22.59 -0.67
N HIS A 319 0.24 23.70 -1.34
CA HIS A 319 0.74 24.91 -0.71
C HIS A 319 -0.28 25.62 0.20
N LYS A 320 -1.58 25.33 0.05
CA LYS A 320 -2.66 25.87 0.91
C LYS A 320 -2.97 25.01 2.13
N LYS A 321 -2.28 23.87 2.28
CA LYS A 321 -2.48 22.93 3.38
C LYS A 321 -1.58 23.26 4.57
N LYS A 322 -2.01 22.85 5.76
CA LYS A 322 -1.27 22.95 7.02
C LYS A 322 -0.06 22.05 6.98
N ASN A 323 1.04 22.56 7.52
CA ASN A 323 2.33 21.90 7.52
C ASN A 323 2.49 20.98 8.74
N ALA A 324 1.62 19.98 8.82
CA ALA A 324 1.53 19.04 9.93
C ALA A 324 1.03 17.68 9.41
N VAL A 325 1.34 16.61 10.14
CA VAL A 325 0.81 15.28 9.90
C VAL A 325 -0.56 15.12 10.52
N PHE A 326 -1.47 14.53 9.73
CA PHE A 326 -2.80 14.19 10.16
C PHE A 326 -2.99 12.69 10.23
N TRP A 327 -3.58 12.24 11.33
CA TRP A 327 -4.16 10.90 11.45
C TRP A 327 -5.37 10.91 12.37
N HIS A 328 -6.42 10.19 11.97
CA HIS A 328 -7.62 10.03 12.77
C HIS A 328 -8.23 8.66 12.49
N GLY A 329 -8.29 7.82 13.52
CA GLY A 329 -8.77 6.45 13.39
C GLY A 329 -9.06 5.79 14.73
N SER A 330 -9.76 4.66 14.70
CA SER A 330 -10.06 3.87 15.89
C SER A 330 -8.86 3.05 16.35
N THR A 331 -8.94 2.44 17.53
CA THR A 331 -7.88 1.58 18.11
C THR A 331 -7.80 0.18 17.48
N THR A 332 -8.36 -0.03 16.28
CA THR A 332 -8.33 -1.34 15.62
C THR A 332 -6.90 -1.78 15.30
N GLY A 333 -6.69 -3.09 15.19
CA GLY A 333 -5.40 -3.70 14.84
C GLY A 333 -4.92 -4.81 15.76
N GLY A 334 -5.69 -5.05 16.81
CA GLY A 334 -5.59 -6.17 17.73
C GLY A 334 -6.74 -6.08 18.72
N HIS A 335 -6.81 -7.03 19.67
CA HIS A 335 -7.79 -7.00 20.75
C HIS A 335 -7.12 -6.84 22.11
N TRP A 336 -7.34 -5.71 22.78
CA TRP A 336 -6.65 -5.41 24.04
C TRP A 336 -7.42 -5.93 25.26
N HIS A 337 -6.71 -6.55 26.19
CA HIS A 337 -7.27 -7.08 27.43
C HIS A 337 -6.22 -6.98 28.55
N LYS A 338 -6.60 -7.33 29.77
CA LYS A 338 -5.74 -7.18 30.97
C LYS A 338 -4.31 -7.74 30.83
N ASP A 339 -4.12 -8.82 30.06
CA ASP A 339 -2.83 -9.50 29.90
C ASP A 339 -2.04 -9.03 28.66
N SER A 340 -2.69 -8.25 27.78
CA SER A 340 -2.07 -7.58 26.63
C SER A 340 -2.34 -6.06 26.69
N PRO A 341 -1.45 -5.27 27.32
CA PRO A 341 -1.68 -3.85 27.54
C PRO A 341 -1.71 -3.05 26.24
N TRP A 342 -2.79 -2.30 26.03
CA TRP A 342 -3.02 -1.46 24.83
C TRP A 342 -1.95 -0.40 24.55
N ARG A 343 -1.10 -0.06 25.53
CA ARG A 343 -0.01 0.91 25.36
C ARG A 343 1.07 0.43 24.38
N LYS A 344 1.13 -0.87 24.14
CA LYS A 344 2.03 -1.50 23.16
C LYS A 344 1.50 -1.39 21.72
N GLY A 345 0.22 -1.07 21.53
CA GLY A 345 -0.39 -1.00 20.20
C GLY A 345 0.18 0.13 19.34
N HIS A 346 0.45 -0.18 18.07
CA HIS A 346 1.07 0.74 17.11
C HIS A 346 0.27 2.06 16.97
N ARG A 347 -1.08 2.03 16.98
CA ARG A 347 -1.91 3.24 16.90
C ARG A 347 -1.87 4.05 18.20
N GLN A 348 -1.87 3.37 19.34
CA GLN A 348 -1.77 3.99 20.65
C GLN A 348 -0.41 4.66 20.83
N ARG A 349 0.67 3.98 20.45
CA ARG A 349 2.05 4.50 20.46
C ARG A 349 2.18 5.75 19.58
N LEU A 350 1.59 5.75 18.39
CA LEU A 350 1.57 6.92 17.49
C LEU A 350 0.90 8.14 18.16
N VAL A 351 -0.27 7.95 18.79
CA VAL A 351 -1.01 9.04 19.45
C VAL A 351 -0.31 9.50 20.73
N ILE A 352 0.34 8.59 21.46
CA ILE A 352 1.17 8.90 22.62
C ILE A 352 2.36 9.77 22.19
N LEU A 353 3.11 9.35 21.15
CA LEU A 353 4.25 10.11 20.63
C LEU A 353 3.85 11.53 20.22
N ALA A 354 2.73 11.67 19.51
CA ALA A 354 2.26 12.95 19.00
C ALA A 354 1.78 13.93 20.10
N ASN A 355 1.19 13.41 21.19
CA ASN A 355 0.44 14.22 22.14
C ASN A 355 0.99 14.23 23.57
N MET A 356 1.85 13.28 23.92
CA MET A 356 2.25 13.02 25.30
C MET A 356 3.77 13.01 25.44
N HIS A 357 4.26 13.86 26.33
CA HIS A 357 5.69 13.93 26.65
C HIS A 357 5.95 13.33 28.02
N ALA A 358 6.56 12.14 28.04
CA ALA A 358 7.09 11.59 29.27
C ALA A 358 8.26 12.47 29.76
N LYS A 359 8.31 12.70 31.07
CA LYS A 359 9.42 13.45 31.68
C LYS A 359 10.72 12.69 31.45
N GLY A 360 11.68 13.31 30.77
CA GLY A 360 12.97 12.71 30.43
C GLY A 360 13.02 12.02 29.06
N GLN A 361 11.94 12.04 28.27
CA GLN A 361 11.98 11.60 26.88
C GLN A 361 12.84 12.56 26.05
N ASN A 362 13.81 12.01 25.33
CA ASN A 362 14.57 12.72 24.31
C ASN A 362 14.25 12.15 22.93
N TYR A 363 14.36 13.00 21.92
CA TYR A 363 14.21 12.67 20.50
C TYR A 363 15.53 12.94 19.78
N THR A 364 15.86 12.11 18.81
CA THR A 364 17.08 12.23 18.00
C THR A 364 16.80 13.03 16.75
N TYR A 365 17.70 13.95 16.43
CA TYR A 365 17.61 14.88 15.29
C TYR A 365 18.96 14.97 14.58
N LEU A 366 18.95 15.48 13.34
CA LEU A 366 20.16 15.72 12.55
C LEU A 366 20.47 17.22 12.41
N GLN A 367 21.76 17.54 12.53
CA GLN A 367 22.29 18.88 12.27
C GLN A 367 23.60 18.81 11.49
N LEU A 368 23.90 19.88 10.75
CA LEU A 368 25.18 20.01 10.08
C LEU A 368 26.31 20.30 11.09
N THR A 369 27.48 19.73 10.84
CA THR A 369 28.70 20.09 11.57
C THR A 369 29.22 21.46 11.11
N ASN A 370 29.77 22.22 12.06
CA ASN A 370 30.48 23.46 11.76
C ASN A 370 31.97 23.23 11.45
N ASP A 371 32.47 22.01 11.66
CA ASP A 371 33.89 21.67 11.45
C ASP A 371 34.18 21.35 9.99
N THR A 372 34.50 22.38 9.21
CA THR A 372 34.90 22.27 7.79
C THR A 372 36.33 21.74 7.58
N GLY A 373 36.95 21.12 8.60
CA GLY A 373 38.39 20.89 8.67
C GLY A 373 38.86 19.43 8.64
N GLN A 374 37.97 18.44 8.74
CA GLN A 374 38.32 17.02 8.60
C GLN A 374 37.38 16.37 7.59
N ALA A 375 37.89 15.41 6.83
CA ALA A 375 37.16 14.61 5.85
C ALA A 375 36.15 13.65 6.51
N GLY A 376 35.32 14.15 7.42
CA GLY A 376 34.24 13.43 8.09
C GLY A 376 32.88 13.79 7.53
N ASP A 377 31.87 12.98 7.86
CA ASP A 377 30.51 13.22 7.43
C ASP A 377 29.96 14.56 7.93
N PRO A 378 29.25 15.30 7.06
CA PRO A 378 28.80 16.65 7.38
C PRO A 378 27.61 16.69 8.32
N TRP A 379 26.97 15.56 8.59
CA TRP A 379 25.82 15.42 9.48
C TRP A 379 26.25 14.77 10.79
N GLN A 380 25.64 15.21 11.88
CA GLN A 380 25.78 14.60 13.20
C GLN A 380 24.42 14.53 13.89
N THR A 381 24.24 13.52 14.73
CA THR A 381 23.07 13.41 15.60
C THR A 381 23.20 14.29 16.83
N TYR A 382 22.06 14.80 17.28
CA TYR A 382 21.91 15.37 18.61
C TYR A 382 20.56 14.95 19.19
N THR A 383 20.45 14.99 20.51
CA THR A 383 19.20 14.67 21.20
C THR A 383 18.59 15.92 21.81
N SER A 384 17.25 16.00 21.81
CA SER A 384 16.52 17.10 22.42
C SER A 384 15.20 16.61 23.04
N PRO A 385 14.81 17.11 24.22
CA PRO A 385 13.51 16.82 24.80
C PRO A 385 12.37 17.59 24.12
N GLN A 386 12.68 18.51 23.20
CA GLN A 386 11.69 19.34 22.51
C GLN A 386 11.15 18.60 21.28
N LEU A 387 9.82 18.50 21.19
CA LEU A 387 9.09 18.11 19.99
C LEU A 387 8.17 19.25 19.57
N ASP A 388 8.19 19.65 18.29
CA ASP A 388 7.24 20.64 17.80
C ASP A 388 5.86 20.02 17.58
N ARG A 389 5.03 20.06 18.62
CA ARG A 389 3.68 19.50 18.62
C ARG A 389 2.76 20.12 17.58
N ARG A 390 3.08 21.31 17.05
CA ARG A 390 2.28 21.94 15.98
C ARG A 390 2.36 21.16 14.67
N LEU A 391 3.35 20.29 14.53
CA LEU A 391 3.52 19.40 13.39
C LEU A 391 2.62 18.16 13.46
N TYR A 392 1.85 17.95 14.53
CA TYR A 392 1.06 16.74 14.74
C TYR A 392 -0.42 17.05 15.01
N ASN A 393 -1.31 16.42 14.23
CA ASN A 393 -2.75 16.37 14.46
C ASN A 393 -3.22 14.93 14.36
N VAL A 394 -2.98 14.17 15.43
CA VAL A 394 -3.08 12.71 15.47
C VAL A 394 -3.97 12.32 16.65
N HIS A 395 -5.12 11.70 16.40
CA HIS A 395 -6.12 11.44 17.45
C HIS A 395 -6.84 10.10 17.25
N ILE A 396 -7.21 9.45 18.37
CA ILE A 396 -8.10 8.29 18.36
C ILE A 396 -9.55 8.77 18.18
N SER A 397 -10.25 8.18 17.21
CA SER A 397 -11.66 8.47 16.92
C SER A 397 -12.64 7.62 17.74
N ALA A 398 -12.24 6.39 18.09
CA ALA A 398 -13.04 5.45 18.87
C ALA A 398 -12.13 4.39 19.52
N ALA A 399 -12.44 3.97 20.75
CA ALA A 399 -11.84 2.79 21.37
C ALA A 399 -12.68 1.56 21.01
N LEU A 400 -12.12 0.65 20.23
CA LEU A 400 -12.70 -0.59 19.73
C LEU A 400 -11.72 -1.76 19.91
N GLN A 401 -12.23 -2.99 19.81
CA GLN A 401 -11.43 -4.22 19.93
C GLN A 401 -10.62 -4.23 21.23
N CYS A 402 -11.35 -4.10 22.33
CA CYS A 402 -10.80 -4.21 23.67
C CYS A 402 -11.86 -4.80 24.59
N ASP A 403 -11.42 -5.39 25.69
CA ASP A 403 -12.30 -5.69 26.81
C ASP A 403 -12.79 -4.35 27.42
N GLU A 404 -13.95 -4.39 28.07
CA GLU A 404 -14.69 -3.19 28.52
C GLU A 404 -13.81 -2.23 29.33
N GLN A 405 -13.03 -2.76 30.27
CA GLN A 405 -12.15 -1.96 31.12
C GLN A 405 -11.01 -1.29 30.34
N GLU A 406 -10.40 -2.01 29.39
CA GLU A 406 -9.34 -1.49 28.53
C GLU A 406 -9.89 -0.42 27.57
N CYS A 407 -11.11 -0.58 27.05
CA CYS A 407 -11.77 0.43 26.24
C CYS A 407 -12.02 1.71 27.06
N GLU A 408 -12.64 1.61 28.24
CA GLU A 408 -12.90 2.77 29.11
C GLU A 408 -11.61 3.53 29.46
N GLN A 409 -10.52 2.80 29.74
CA GLN A 409 -9.21 3.41 30.01
C GLN A 409 -8.68 4.18 28.80
N GLN A 410 -8.77 3.60 27.60
CA GLN A 410 -8.34 4.25 26.37
C GLN A 410 -9.19 5.49 26.05
N GLU A 411 -10.52 5.41 26.20
CA GLU A 411 -11.42 6.54 25.99
C GLU A 411 -11.06 7.75 26.85
N ARG A 412 -10.84 7.50 28.15
CA ARG A 412 -10.44 8.54 29.12
C ARG A 412 -9.03 9.07 28.83
N PHE A 413 -8.08 8.17 28.57
CA PHE A 413 -6.68 8.54 28.36
C PHE A 413 -6.46 9.35 27.08
N PHE A 414 -7.11 8.96 25.97
CA PHE A 414 -7.00 9.63 24.68
C PHE A 414 -8.04 10.73 24.45
N ARG A 415 -8.94 10.96 25.42
CA ARG A 415 -10.03 11.94 25.33
C ARG A 415 -10.84 11.78 24.05
N VAL A 416 -11.24 10.54 23.75
CA VAL A 416 -11.88 10.16 22.48
C VAL A 416 -13.10 11.01 22.16
N ALA A 417 -13.92 11.37 23.16
CA ALA A 417 -15.09 12.21 22.98
C ALA A 417 -14.79 13.62 22.42
N GLU A 418 -13.59 14.18 22.66
CA GLU A 418 -13.19 15.49 22.12
C GLU A 418 -12.86 15.42 20.62
N HIS A 419 -12.69 14.20 20.09
CA HIS A 419 -12.15 13.96 18.75
C HIS A 419 -12.99 12.99 17.91
N SER A 420 -14.10 12.44 18.43
CA SER A 420 -14.86 11.38 17.75
C SER A 420 -15.39 11.79 16.37
N ASP A 421 -15.82 13.04 16.23
CA ASP A 421 -16.38 13.56 14.98
C ASP A 421 -15.36 14.46 14.26
N GLN A 422 -15.03 14.10 13.02
CA GLN A 422 -14.26 14.95 12.11
C GLN A 422 -14.94 15.01 10.75
N PRO A 423 -15.05 16.19 10.11
CA PRO A 423 -15.63 16.30 8.78
C PRO A 423 -14.75 15.57 7.74
N PRO A 424 -15.32 15.01 6.66
CA PRO A 424 -14.56 14.35 5.60
C PRO A 424 -13.49 15.23 4.92
N THR A 425 -13.59 16.55 5.06
CA THR A 425 -12.61 17.53 4.57
C THR A 425 -11.33 17.55 5.38
N LYS A 426 -11.36 17.08 6.64
CA LYS A 426 -10.26 17.26 7.60
C LYS A 426 -8.93 16.70 7.12
N PRO A 427 -8.83 15.46 6.59
CA PRO A 427 -7.56 14.92 6.11
C PRO A 427 -6.95 15.77 4.98
N TYR A 428 -7.79 16.40 4.15
CA TYR A 428 -7.34 17.21 3.02
C TYR A 428 -6.80 18.60 3.43
N GLU A 429 -6.96 19.01 4.69
CA GLU A 429 -6.38 20.26 5.21
C GLU A 429 -4.87 20.17 5.47
N TYR A 430 -4.28 18.98 5.47
CA TYR A 430 -2.92 18.71 5.92
C TYR A 430 -2.04 18.20 4.78
N ARG A 431 -0.79 18.68 4.79
CA ARG A 431 0.24 18.27 3.84
C ARG A 431 0.59 16.80 4.01
N PHE A 432 0.65 16.30 5.24
CA PHE A 432 1.06 14.93 5.51
C PHE A 432 -0.12 14.12 6.04
N ALA A 433 -0.31 12.90 5.53
CA ALA A 433 -1.28 11.96 6.05
C ALA A 433 -0.55 10.70 6.52
N PHE A 434 -0.64 10.40 7.82
CA PHE A 434 -0.14 9.14 8.32
C PHE A 434 -1.12 8.03 7.94
N ASP A 435 -0.60 6.92 7.45
CA ASP A 435 -1.30 5.68 7.18
C ASP A 435 -0.64 4.60 8.05
N VAL A 436 -1.47 3.96 8.88
CA VAL A 436 -1.03 2.93 9.81
C VAL A 436 -2.03 1.79 9.78
N ASP A 437 -1.49 0.58 9.89
CA ASP A 437 -2.22 -0.68 9.92
C ASP A 437 -3.44 -0.65 10.85
N GLY A 438 -4.47 -1.36 10.43
CA GLY A 438 -5.60 -1.78 11.27
C GLY A 438 -5.41 -3.22 11.65
N ASN A 439 -6.48 -4.02 11.53
CA ASN A 439 -6.38 -5.48 11.63
C ASN A 439 -5.35 -6.03 10.63
N SER A 440 -5.27 -5.40 9.46
CA SER A 440 -4.16 -5.53 8.54
C SER A 440 -3.84 -4.18 7.89
N TYR A 441 -4.12 -4.01 6.61
CA TYR A 441 -3.88 -2.80 5.83
C TYR A 441 -4.93 -1.70 6.13
N SER A 442 -4.65 -0.50 5.63
CA SER A 442 -5.56 0.66 5.72
C SER A 442 -6.21 0.94 4.36
N GLY A 443 -7.53 0.74 4.27
CA GLY A 443 -8.31 1.08 3.06
C GLY A 443 -8.25 2.58 2.68
N ARG A 444 -7.69 3.44 3.54
CA ARG A 444 -7.53 4.89 3.29
C ARG A 444 -6.28 5.22 2.48
N PHE A 445 -5.33 4.30 2.33
CA PHE A 445 -4.05 4.59 1.72
C PHE A 445 -4.18 5.13 0.28
N HIS A 446 -5.06 4.55 -0.54
CA HIS A 446 -5.27 4.99 -1.92
C HIS A 446 -5.79 6.42 -2.05
N LYS A 447 -6.68 6.90 -1.17
CA LYS A 447 -7.10 8.31 -1.21
C LYS A 447 -6.02 9.27 -0.76
N HIS A 448 -5.08 8.81 0.07
CA HIS A 448 -3.91 9.62 0.44
C HIS A 448 -2.99 9.79 -0.76
N LEU A 449 -2.69 8.70 -1.48
CA LEU A 449 -1.93 8.74 -2.73
C LEU A 449 -2.61 9.59 -3.80
N ALA A 450 -3.92 9.45 -3.98
CA ALA A 450 -4.66 10.21 -4.98
C ALA A 450 -4.77 11.71 -4.65
N GLY A 451 -4.54 12.13 -3.41
CA GLY A 451 -4.68 13.52 -2.97
C GLY A 451 -3.43 14.36 -3.21
N HIS A 452 -3.56 15.69 -3.07
CA HIS A 452 -2.42 16.59 -2.95
C HIS A 452 -1.83 16.53 -1.53
N THR A 453 -1.44 15.33 -1.09
CA THR A 453 -0.99 15.01 0.28
C THR A 453 0.17 14.00 0.21
N THR A 454 1.15 14.08 1.11
CA THR A 454 2.31 13.19 1.19
C THR A 454 1.93 12.10 2.17
N PRO A 455 1.74 10.85 1.72
CA PRO A 455 1.44 9.75 2.62
C PRO A 455 2.70 9.34 3.38
N LEU A 456 2.57 9.14 4.68
CA LEU A 456 3.57 8.47 5.52
C LEU A 456 2.97 7.11 5.88
N LYS A 457 3.56 5.99 5.43
CA LYS A 457 3.00 4.65 5.63
C LYS A 457 3.86 3.85 6.59
N MET A 458 3.26 3.38 7.68
CA MET A 458 3.84 2.43 8.62
C MET A 458 3.03 1.13 8.52
N SER A 459 3.64 0.06 8.00
CA SER A 459 2.95 -1.21 7.78
C SER A 459 3.88 -2.41 7.87
N ILE A 460 3.41 -3.50 8.47
CA ILE A 460 4.07 -4.82 8.40
C ILE A 460 3.51 -5.70 7.28
N PHE A 461 2.41 -5.31 6.64
CA PHE A 461 1.73 -6.16 5.67
C PHE A 461 2.21 -5.89 4.24
N ARG A 462 2.48 -6.97 3.51
CA ARG A 462 2.63 -6.91 2.05
C ARG A 462 1.26 -6.80 1.40
N GLU A 463 1.17 -5.98 0.36
CA GLU A 463 -0.04 -5.75 -0.43
C GLU A 463 0.29 -5.81 -1.92
N TRP A 464 -0.72 -6.10 -2.75
CA TRP A 464 -0.59 -6.20 -4.22
C TRP A 464 0.11 -5.01 -4.91
N HIS A 465 0.12 -3.83 -4.26
CA HIS A 465 0.63 -2.59 -4.83
C HIS A 465 2.08 -2.27 -4.44
N ASP A 466 2.72 -3.08 -3.60
CA ASP A 466 4.07 -2.79 -3.12
C ASP A 466 5.07 -2.71 -4.29
N GLU A 467 4.98 -3.62 -5.26
CA GLU A 467 5.81 -3.62 -6.48
C GLU A 467 5.47 -2.51 -7.48
N ARG A 468 4.39 -1.79 -7.24
CA ARG A 468 3.97 -0.65 -8.05
C ARG A 468 4.38 0.66 -7.40
N LEU A 469 4.63 0.67 -6.10
CA LEU A 469 4.85 1.89 -5.34
C LEU A 469 6.29 1.96 -4.86
N VAL A 470 7.09 2.82 -5.49
CA VAL A 470 8.44 3.12 -5.00
C VAL A 470 8.39 3.96 -3.70
N PRO A 471 8.89 3.44 -2.56
CA PRO A 471 9.03 4.20 -1.33
C PRO A 471 9.96 5.40 -1.54
N TRP A 472 9.80 6.46 -0.74
CA TRP A 472 10.50 7.75 -0.90
C TRP A 472 10.22 8.53 -2.20
N LEU A 473 9.46 7.98 -3.14
CA LEU A 473 8.97 8.69 -4.33
C LEU A 473 7.45 8.87 -4.33
N HIS A 474 6.68 7.81 -4.04
CA HIS A 474 5.21 7.89 -4.05
C HIS A 474 4.62 8.07 -2.66
N TYR A 475 5.34 7.63 -1.63
CA TYR A 475 5.01 7.79 -0.22
C TYR A 475 6.29 7.72 0.61
N ILE A 476 6.21 8.04 1.89
CA ILE A 476 7.33 7.97 2.84
C ILE A 476 7.11 6.77 3.76
N PRO A 477 7.96 5.73 3.72
CA PRO A 477 7.86 4.63 4.67
C PRO A 477 8.31 5.08 6.07
N VAL A 478 7.65 4.58 7.10
CA VAL A 478 7.95 4.85 8.52
C VAL A 478 8.09 3.51 9.24
N SER A 479 9.13 3.38 10.05
CA SER A 479 9.44 2.17 10.79
C SER A 479 8.41 1.91 11.89
N GLN A 480 8.27 0.64 12.31
CA GLN A 480 7.41 0.31 13.45
C GLN A 480 7.87 0.98 14.77
N SER A 481 9.14 1.36 14.86
CA SER A 481 9.69 2.06 16.03
C SER A 481 9.12 3.48 16.17
N MET A 482 8.91 4.19 15.04
CA MET A 482 8.61 5.63 14.94
C MET A 482 9.68 6.55 15.56
N GLU A 483 10.88 6.05 15.84
CA GLU A 483 11.96 6.84 16.45
C GLU A 483 12.46 7.97 15.53
N GLU A 484 12.38 7.76 14.22
CA GLU A 484 12.75 8.73 13.19
C GLU A 484 11.66 9.79 12.93
N LEU A 485 10.42 9.55 13.36
CA LEU A 485 9.28 10.42 13.04
C LEU A 485 9.46 11.90 13.48
N PRO A 486 10.06 12.22 14.65
CA PRO A 486 10.41 13.60 15.01
C PRO A 486 11.33 14.29 14.02
N GLU A 487 12.44 13.65 13.64
CA GLU A 487 13.38 14.20 12.66
C GLU A 487 12.74 14.30 11.27
N LEU A 488 12.01 13.26 10.87
CA LEU A 488 11.28 13.20 9.61
C LEU A 488 10.34 14.41 9.46
N MET A 489 9.52 14.66 10.48
CA MET A 489 8.58 15.79 10.46
C MET A 489 9.29 17.14 10.59
N ARG A 490 10.33 17.25 11.42
CA ARG A 490 11.15 18.46 11.52
C ARG A 490 11.72 18.82 10.14
N PHE A 491 12.39 17.88 9.47
CA PHE A 491 13.00 18.10 8.18
C PHE A 491 11.96 18.44 7.10
N LEU A 492 10.99 17.54 6.87
CA LEU A 492 10.02 17.65 5.77
C LEU A 492 9.07 18.84 5.91
N ALA A 493 8.66 19.18 7.12
CA ALA A 493 7.77 20.30 7.34
C ALA A 493 8.55 21.61 7.44
N THR A 494 9.66 21.68 8.18
CA THR A 494 10.18 23.00 8.59
C THR A 494 11.32 23.54 7.74
N THR A 495 11.96 22.70 6.91
CA THR A 495 13.06 23.11 6.01
C THR A 495 12.54 23.36 4.60
N ASP A 496 13.26 24.17 3.81
CA ASP A 496 12.91 24.41 2.41
C ASP A 496 13.18 23.15 1.57
N GLU A 497 14.31 22.49 1.79
CA GLU A 497 14.71 21.27 1.11
C GLU A 497 13.73 20.11 1.39
N GLY A 498 13.34 19.94 2.66
CA GLY A 498 12.36 18.93 3.05
C GLY A 498 10.96 19.18 2.49
N GLN A 499 10.54 20.44 2.39
CA GLN A 499 9.25 20.79 1.77
C GLN A 499 9.25 20.55 0.26
N GLU A 500 10.38 20.73 -0.42
CA GLU A 500 10.54 20.38 -1.84
C GLU A 500 10.40 18.87 -2.05
N VAL A 501 11.08 18.05 -1.24
CA VAL A 501 10.95 16.58 -1.26
C VAL A 501 9.51 16.17 -0.98
N ALA A 502 8.89 16.68 0.09
CA ALA A 502 7.51 16.35 0.46
C ALA A 502 6.53 16.68 -0.68
N PHE A 503 6.64 17.88 -1.26
CA PHE A 503 5.80 18.30 -2.39
C PHE A 503 5.97 17.36 -3.60
N ARG A 504 7.22 17.01 -3.95
CA ARG A 504 7.49 16.10 -5.06
C ARG A 504 6.86 14.73 -4.81
N ILE A 505 7.02 14.18 -3.60
CA ILE A 505 6.42 12.89 -3.24
C ILE A 505 4.89 12.92 -3.35
N ALA A 506 4.24 13.98 -2.86
CA ALA A 506 2.79 14.13 -2.98
C ALA A 506 2.32 14.13 -4.44
N GLU A 507 2.99 14.91 -5.30
CA GLU A 507 2.57 15.04 -6.69
C GLU A 507 2.94 13.81 -7.54
N GLU A 508 4.08 13.16 -7.30
CA GLU A 508 4.44 11.92 -7.99
C GLU A 508 3.53 10.77 -7.55
N GLY A 509 3.27 10.59 -6.24
CA GLY A 509 2.31 9.61 -5.74
C GLY A 509 0.91 9.80 -6.34
N ARG A 510 0.44 11.05 -6.44
CA ARG A 510 -0.84 11.39 -7.10
C ARG A 510 -0.86 11.06 -8.59
N LYS A 511 0.17 11.49 -9.33
CA LYS A 511 0.24 11.20 -10.78
C LYS A 511 0.26 9.70 -11.01
N TRP A 512 1.03 8.98 -10.20
CA TRP A 512 1.22 7.55 -10.33
C TRP A 512 -0.03 6.75 -9.94
N TYR A 513 -0.76 7.17 -8.89
CA TYR A 513 -2.05 6.56 -8.54
C TYR A 513 -3.00 6.46 -9.75
N HIS A 514 -3.13 7.55 -10.51
CA HIS A 514 -3.98 7.59 -11.70
C HIS A 514 -3.45 6.75 -12.89
N ARG A 515 -2.17 6.37 -12.86
CA ARG A 515 -1.51 5.61 -13.91
C ARG A 515 -1.29 4.13 -13.58
N ALA A 516 -1.35 3.72 -12.32
CA ALA A 516 -0.96 2.36 -11.91
C ALA A 516 -1.80 1.74 -10.78
N LEU A 517 -2.69 2.48 -10.12
CA LEU A 517 -3.43 1.99 -8.93
C LEU A 517 -4.94 2.09 -9.01
N THR A 518 -5.47 2.69 -10.09
CA THR A 518 -6.91 2.80 -10.29
C THR A 518 -7.58 1.41 -10.36
N PRO A 519 -8.92 1.31 -10.25
CA PRO A 519 -9.63 0.03 -10.35
C PRO A 519 -9.28 -0.78 -11.59
N VAL A 520 -9.01 -0.12 -12.73
CA VAL A 520 -8.54 -0.78 -13.96
C VAL A 520 -7.24 -1.55 -13.73
N HIS A 521 -6.29 -0.96 -13.00
CA HIS A 521 -4.99 -1.59 -12.71
C HIS A 521 -5.11 -2.71 -11.67
N GLN A 522 -6.03 -2.57 -10.71
CA GLN A 522 -6.40 -3.67 -9.81
C GLN A 522 -6.97 -4.85 -10.61
N GLY A 523 -7.82 -4.58 -11.60
CA GLY A 523 -8.36 -5.59 -12.51
C GLY A 523 -7.28 -6.24 -13.40
N LEU A 524 -6.27 -5.49 -13.83
CA LEU A 524 -5.11 -6.04 -14.56
C LEU A 524 -4.31 -7.00 -13.69
N TYR A 525 -4.05 -6.64 -12.44
CA TYR A 525 -3.36 -7.51 -11.49
C TYR A 525 -4.16 -8.78 -11.23
N LEU A 526 -5.45 -8.66 -10.95
CA LEU A 526 -6.30 -9.81 -10.72
C LEU A 526 -6.43 -10.70 -11.97
N TYR A 527 -6.50 -10.13 -13.17
CA TYR A 527 -6.49 -10.92 -14.40
C TYR A 527 -5.16 -11.69 -14.53
N ARG A 528 -4.01 -11.06 -14.26
CA ARG A 528 -2.72 -11.75 -14.25
C ARG A 528 -2.71 -12.91 -13.25
N LEU A 529 -3.14 -12.65 -12.01
CA LEU A 529 -3.23 -13.63 -10.93
C LEU A 529 -4.14 -14.80 -11.31
N PHE A 530 -5.29 -14.54 -11.92
CA PHE A 530 -6.25 -15.58 -12.27
C PHE A 530 -5.73 -16.49 -13.38
N LEU A 531 -4.84 -16.02 -14.26
CA LEU A 531 -4.14 -16.88 -15.22
C LEU A 531 -3.19 -17.85 -14.50
N GLU A 532 -2.42 -17.37 -13.52
CA GLU A 532 -1.51 -18.23 -12.74
C GLU A 532 -2.30 -19.26 -11.90
N LEU A 533 -3.37 -18.83 -11.24
CA LEU A 533 -4.23 -19.72 -10.46
C LEU A 533 -4.95 -20.75 -11.34
N ALA A 534 -5.46 -20.35 -12.51
CA ALA A 534 -6.08 -21.29 -13.43
C ALA A 534 -5.06 -22.31 -13.95
N TRP A 535 -3.82 -21.88 -14.22
CA TRP A 535 -2.74 -22.77 -14.63
C TRP A 535 -2.36 -23.76 -13.52
N LEU A 536 -2.23 -23.31 -12.28
CA LEU A 536 -1.99 -24.20 -11.12
C LEU A 536 -3.00 -25.35 -11.04
N LEU A 537 -4.25 -25.08 -11.41
CA LEU A 537 -5.39 -26.00 -11.33
C LEU A 537 -5.69 -26.72 -12.66
N ASP A 538 -4.88 -26.50 -13.70
CA ASP A 538 -5.04 -27.14 -15.02
C ASP A 538 -4.55 -28.60 -14.97
N PRO A 539 -5.41 -29.60 -15.28
CA PRO A 539 -5.00 -31.01 -15.33
C PRO A 539 -3.85 -31.31 -16.31
N GLU A 540 -3.68 -30.46 -17.33
CA GLU A 540 -2.60 -30.62 -18.33
C GLU A 540 -1.29 -29.93 -17.89
N ARG A 541 -1.27 -29.24 -16.74
CA ARG A 541 -0.05 -28.63 -16.21
C ARG A 541 0.94 -29.73 -15.78
N PRO A 542 2.22 -29.66 -16.22
CA PRO A 542 3.26 -30.54 -15.66
C PRO A 542 3.51 -30.18 -14.18
N VAL A 543 3.51 -31.20 -13.32
CA VAL A 543 3.91 -31.03 -11.90
C VAL A 543 5.43 -30.87 -11.86
N GLU A 544 5.90 -29.81 -11.21
CA GLU A 544 7.31 -29.38 -11.17
C GLU A 544 8.09 -29.93 -9.97
#